data_AF-A0A183P5G3-F1
#
_entry.id   AF-A0A183P5G3-F1
#
_cell.length_a   1.000
_cell.length_b   1.000
_cell.length_c   1.000
_cell.angle_alpha   90.00
_cell.angle_beta   90.00
_cell.angle_gamma   90.00
#
_symmetry.space_group_name_H-M   'P 1'
#
loop_
_entity.id
_entity.type
_entity.pdbx_description
1 polymer ?
#
loop_
_entity_poly.entity_id
_entity_poly.type
_entity_poly.pdbx_seq_one_letter_code
_entity_poly.pdbx_strand_id
1 'polypeptide(L)'
;MKDNWKDIKEALTSTCQEILGNNRHHHKEWISIETLDKMKERKNKKTAINNSRTRTEKVKKQVEYSEANMQVKKSIKDNKQKYVEELATTAENAARE
;
A
#
# COMPACT_ATOMS: atom_id res chain seq x y z
N MET A 1 31.55 -30.41 -7.14
CA MET A 1 31.80 -29.07 -7.73
C MET A 1 30.54 -28.20 -7.79
N LYS A 2 29.38 -28.71 -8.22
CA LYS A 2 28.10 -27.95 -8.14
C LYS A 2 27.70 -27.60 -6.70
N ASP A 3 27.98 -28.49 -5.74
CA ASP A 3 27.59 -28.29 -4.34
C ASP A 3 28.39 -27.18 -3.67
N ASN A 4 29.72 -27.13 -3.85
CA ASN A 4 30.55 -26.01 -3.36
C ASN A 4 30.08 -24.65 -3.88
N TRP A 5 29.62 -24.57 -5.13
CA TRP A 5 29.11 -23.32 -5.69
C TRP A 5 27.80 -22.88 -5.02
N LYS A 6 26.96 -23.86 -4.65
CA LYS A 6 25.73 -23.60 -3.89
C LYS A 6 26.07 -23.08 -2.49
N ASP A 7 27.00 -23.73 -1.80
CA ASP A 7 27.40 -23.36 -0.44
C ASP A 7 28.00 -21.94 -0.39
N ILE A 8 28.84 -21.59 -1.37
CA ILE A 8 29.43 -20.23 -1.47
C ILE A 8 28.32 -19.19 -1.70
N LYS A 9 27.36 -19.49 -2.58
CA LYS A 9 26.26 -18.58 -2.86
C LYS A 9 25.36 -18.38 -1.64
N GLU A 10 25.12 -19.45 -0.88
CA GLU A 10 24.30 -19.42 0.33
C GLU A 10 24.98 -18.62 1.43
N ALA A 11 26.28 -18.85 1.68
CA ALA A 11 27.07 -18.08 2.64
C ALA A 11 27.08 -16.58 2.32
N LEU A 12 27.33 -16.21 1.07
CA LEU A 12 27.30 -14.80 0.63
C LEU A 12 25.91 -14.19 0.81
N THR A 13 24.85 -14.93 0.47
CA THR A 13 23.46 -14.46 0.63
C THR A 13 23.14 -14.24 2.11
N SER A 14 23.54 -15.16 2.99
CA SER A 14 23.33 -15.05 4.44
C SER A 14 24.06 -13.85 5.03
N THR A 15 25.33 -13.63 4.69
CA THR A 15 26.07 -12.46 5.16
C THR A 15 25.45 -11.15 4.68
N CYS A 16 24.99 -11.09 3.42
CA CYS A 16 24.29 -9.91 2.92
C CYS A 16 22.97 -9.67 3.67
N GLN A 17 22.20 -10.72 3.99
CA GLN A 17 20.96 -10.61 4.75
C GLN A 17 21.19 -10.20 6.21
N GLU A 18 22.29 -10.63 6.82
CA GLU A 18 22.68 -10.27 8.18
C GLU A 18 23.09 -8.79 8.27
N ILE A 19 23.90 -8.32 7.31
CA ILE A 19 24.41 -6.95 7.30
C ILE A 19 23.34 -5.95 6.85
N LEU A 20 22.62 -6.24 5.77
CA LEU A 20 21.67 -5.30 5.16
C LEU A 20 20.24 -5.48 5.67
N GLY A 21 19.98 -6.54 6.43
CA GLY A 21 18.64 -7.00 6.74
C GLY A 21 17.97 -7.61 5.51
N ASN A 22 17.04 -8.54 5.74
CA ASN A 22 16.17 -8.99 4.65
C ASN A 22 15.21 -7.84 4.32
N ASN A 23 15.15 -7.43 3.05
CA ASN A 23 14.11 -6.51 2.60
C ASN A 23 12.76 -7.22 2.77
N ARG A 24 12.12 -6.98 3.92
CA ARG A 24 10.76 -7.44 4.15
C ARG A 24 9.93 -6.70 3.12
N HIS A 25 9.62 -7.39 2.03
CA HIS A 25 8.45 -7.09 1.23
C HIS A 25 7.25 -7.34 2.14
N HIS A 26 7.06 -6.46 3.12
CA HIS A 26 5.77 -6.24 3.70
C HIS A 26 4.91 -5.97 2.48
N HIS A 27 4.07 -6.96 2.17
CA HIS A 27 2.91 -6.69 1.37
C HIS A 27 2.26 -5.44 1.98
N LYS A 28 1.63 -4.58 1.18
CA LYS A 28 1.04 -3.34 1.69
C LYS A 28 -0.20 -3.66 2.54
N GLU A 29 -0.04 -4.47 3.59
CA GLU A 29 -1.03 -4.86 4.60
C GLU A 29 -1.56 -3.65 5.35
N TRP A 30 -0.82 -2.53 5.31
CA TRP A 30 -1.29 -1.27 5.85
C TRP A 30 -2.53 -0.73 5.11
N ILE A 31 -2.78 -1.12 3.84
CA ILE A 31 -3.97 -0.67 3.12
C ILE A 31 -5.17 -1.55 3.51
N SER A 32 -6.10 -0.95 4.27
CA SER A 32 -7.38 -1.58 4.62
C SER A 32 -8.23 -1.95 3.40
N ILE A 33 -9.00 -3.04 3.52
CA ILE A 33 -10.00 -3.49 2.54
C ILE A 33 -10.99 -2.36 2.20
N GLU A 34 -11.42 -1.59 3.20
CA GLU A 34 -12.32 -0.45 3.01
C GLU A 34 -11.72 0.60 2.06
N THR A 35 -10.40 0.82 2.14
CA THR A 35 -9.70 1.74 1.25
C THR A 35 -9.59 1.18 -0.17
N LEU A 36 -9.44 -0.14 -0.32
CA LEU A 36 -9.47 -0.81 -1.62
C LEU A 36 -10.86 -0.68 -2.28
N ASP A 37 -11.94 -0.83 -1.51
CA ASP A 37 -13.30 -0.64 -2.01
C ASP A 37 -13.54 0.80 -2.47
N LYS A 38 -13.12 1.80 -1.69
CA LYS A 38 -13.16 3.22 -2.08
C LYS A 38 -12.34 3.48 -3.36
N MET A 39 -11.20 2.81 -3.55
CA MET A 39 -10.41 2.91 -4.78
C MET A 39 -11.15 2.33 -5.99
N LYS A 40 -11.86 1.21 -5.81
CA LYS A 40 -12.71 0.59 -6.85
C LYS A 40 -13.87 1.51 -7.21
N GLU A 41 -14.54 2.09 -6.22
CA GLU A 41 -15.62 3.06 -6.42
C GLU A 41 -15.16 4.30 -7.19
N ARG A 42 -14.00 4.87 -6.80
CA ARG A 42 -13.37 5.99 -7.52
C ARG A 42 -13.11 5.63 -9.00
N LYS A 43 -12.66 4.40 -9.28
CA LYS A 43 -12.42 3.91 -10.65
C LYS A 43 -13.73 3.80 -11.44
N ASN A 44 -14.82 3.35 -10.81
CA ASN A 44 -16.14 3.30 -11.43
C ASN A 44 -16.64 4.72 -11.77
N LYS A 45 -16.50 5.68 -10.85
CA LYS A 45 -16.85 7.09 -11.09
C LYS A 45 -16.04 7.70 -12.25
N LYS A 46 -14.75 7.37 -12.36
CA LYS A 46 -13.92 7.78 -13.50
C LYS A 46 -14.45 7.22 -14.83
N THR A 47 -14.87 5.96 -14.83
CA THR A 47 -15.48 5.31 -16.01
C THR A 47 -16.80 5.98 -16.38
N ALA A 48 -17.62 6.33 -15.39
CA ALA A 48 -18.88 7.05 -15.60
C ALA A 48 -18.67 8.42 -16.26
N ILE A 49 -17.60 9.14 -15.91
CA ILE A 49 -17.20 10.41 -16.57
C ILE A 49 -16.81 10.16 -18.03
N ASN A 50 -16.00 9.14 -18.31
CA ASN A 50 -15.57 8.85 -19.68
C ASN A 50 -16.76 8.47 -20.58
N ASN A 51 -17.79 7.84 -20.01
CA ASN A 51 -19.00 7.43 -20.72
C ASN A 51 -20.07 8.53 -20.79
N SER A 52 -19.84 9.73 -20.25
CA SER A 52 -20.85 10.81 -20.28
C SER A 52 -21.07 11.31 -21.71
N ARG A 53 -22.34 11.51 -22.11
CA ARG A 53 -22.68 11.97 -23.46
C ARG A 53 -22.78 13.48 -23.56
N THR A 54 -23.22 14.14 -22.50
CA THR A 54 -23.40 15.61 -22.47
C THR A 54 -22.41 16.28 -21.52
N ARG A 55 -22.10 17.55 -21.78
CA ARG A 55 -21.20 18.34 -20.94
C ARG A 55 -21.73 18.48 -19.51
N THR A 56 -23.04 18.63 -19.34
CA THR A 56 -23.69 18.76 -18.03
C THR A 56 -23.54 17.47 -17.19
N GLU A 57 -23.77 16.30 -17.79
CA GLU A 57 -23.52 15.02 -17.11
C GLU A 57 -22.06 14.85 -16.71
N LYS A 58 -21.14 15.23 -17.61
CA LYS A 58 -19.71 15.16 -17.34
C LYS A 58 -19.33 16.00 -16.13
N VAL A 59 -19.84 17.23 -16.03
CA VAL A 59 -19.59 18.13 -14.90
C VAL A 59 -20.12 17.55 -13.59
N LYS A 60 -21.36 17.03 -13.58
CA LYS A 60 -21.93 16.39 -12.37
C LYS A 60 -21.09 15.21 -11.88
N LYS A 61 -20.75 14.29 -12.78
CA LYS A 61 -19.91 13.11 -12.45
C LYS A 61 -18.48 13.49 -12.07
N GLN A 62 -17.95 14.59 -12.60
CA GLN A 62 -16.64 15.13 -12.22
C GLN A 62 -16.61 15.57 -10.76
N VAL A 63 -17.71 16.17 -10.26
CA VAL A 63 -17.85 16.53 -8.85
C VAL A 63 -17.80 15.29 -7.97
N GLU A 64 -18.62 14.26 -8.26
CA GLU A 64 -18.64 12.99 -7.52
C GLU A 64 -17.28 12.28 -7.51
N TYR A 65 -16.57 12.28 -8.65
CA TYR A 65 -15.22 11.72 -8.74
C TYR A 65 -14.23 12.51 -7.87
N SER A 66 -14.34 13.84 -7.85
CA SER A 66 -13.43 14.68 -7.07
C SER A 66 -13.55 14.41 -5.57
N GLU A 67 -14.78 14.24 -5.09
CA GLU A 67 -15.07 13.85 -3.70
C GLU A 67 -14.52 12.46 -3.38
N ALA A 68 -14.83 11.45 -4.21
CA ALA A 68 -14.33 10.09 -4.01
C ALA A 68 -12.79 10.01 -4.03
N ASN A 69 -12.16 10.81 -4.90
CA ASN A 69 -10.70 10.88 -4.98
C ASN A 69 -10.09 11.52 -3.72
N MET A 70 -10.76 12.52 -3.13
CA MET A 70 -10.34 13.11 -1.87
C MET A 70 -10.45 12.10 -0.71
N GLN A 71 -11.57 11.37 -0.63
CA GLN A 71 -11.78 10.35 0.40
C GLN A 71 -10.74 9.20 0.32
N VAL A 72 -10.39 8.76 -0.89
CA VAL A 72 -9.34 7.76 -1.09
C VAL A 72 -7.99 8.29 -0.59
N LYS A 73 -7.60 9.52 -0.97
CA LYS A 73 -6.34 10.13 -0.51
C LYS A 73 -6.28 10.24 1.01
N LYS A 74 -7.39 10.65 1.64
CA LYS A 74 -7.49 10.73 3.10
C LYS A 74 -7.33 9.37 3.75
N SER A 75 -8.11 8.36 3.32
CA SER A 75 -8.05 7.00 3.88
C SER A 75 -6.66 6.37 3.74
N ILE A 76 -5.97 6.62 2.62
CA ILE A 76 -4.58 6.18 2.41
C ILE A 76 -3.62 6.87 3.41
N LYS A 77 -3.81 8.16 3.70
CA LYS A 77 -2.99 8.85 4.71
C LYS A 77 -3.23 8.25 6.09
N ASP A 78 -4.49 8.07 6.46
CA ASP A 78 -4.90 7.59 7.78
C ASP A 78 -4.41 6.15 8.01
N ASN A 79 -4.57 5.26 7.03
CA ASN A 79 -4.06 3.89 7.10
C ASN A 79 -2.53 3.85 7.30
N LYS A 80 -1.78 4.73 6.61
CA LYS A 80 -0.33 4.79 6.76
C LYS A 80 0.06 5.27 8.16
N GLN A 81 -0.62 6.27 8.68
CA GLN A 81 -0.39 6.77 10.04
C GLN A 81 -0.64 5.68 11.07
N LYS A 82 -1.79 5.01 10.98
CA LYS A 82 -2.16 3.90 11.87
C LYS A 82 -1.11 2.78 11.87
N TYR A 83 -0.64 2.38 10.68
CA TYR A 83 0.39 1.36 10.56
C TYR A 83 1.73 1.76 11.23
N VAL A 84 2.14 3.02 11.09
CA VAL A 84 3.36 3.52 11.74
C VAL A 84 3.19 3.56 13.27
N GLU A 85 2.02 3.97 13.76
CA GLU A 85 1.70 3.97 15.20
C GLU A 85 1.69 2.55 15.79
N GLU A 86 1.12 1.57 15.09
CA GLU A 86 1.14 0.14 15.48
C GLU A 86 2.57 -0.41 15.54
N LEU A 87 3.41 -0.08 14.56
CA LEU A 87 4.82 -0.47 14.57
C LEU A 87 5.58 0.15 15.74
N ALA A 88 5.37 1.44 16.01
CA ALA A 88 6.01 2.14 17.13
C ALA A 88 5.59 1.53 18.47
N THR A 89 4.30 1.24 18.65
CA THR A 89 3.75 0.61 19.87
C THR A 89 4.32 -0.80 20.07
N THR A 90 4.44 -1.57 19.00
CA THR A 90 5.03 -2.92 19.04
C THR A 90 6.51 -2.85 19.45
N ALA A 91 7.27 -1.89 18.92
CA ALA A 91 8.67 -1.69 19.27
C ALA A 91 8.85 -1.22 20.73
N GLU A 92 8.00 -0.33 21.23
CA GLU A 92 8.04 0.12 22.63
C GLU A 92 7.78 -1.03 23.60
N ASN A 93 6.76 -1.86 23.32
CA ASN A 93 6.44 -3.02 24.15
C ASN A 93 7.61 -4.03 24.18
N ALA A 94 8.24 -4.30 23.03
CA ALA A 94 9.38 -5.22 22.94
C ALA A 94 10.65 -4.70 23.65
N ALA A 95 10.79 -3.38 23.82
CA ALA A 95 11.91 -2.79 24.56
C ALA A 95 11.68 -2.76 26.08
N ARG A 96 10.44 -2.96 26.52
CA ARG A 96 10.04 -3.00 27.93
C ARG A 96 10.06 -4.41 28.51
N GLU A 97 9.94 -5.43 27.67
CA GLU A 97 10.25 -6.83 28.00
C GLU A 97 11.76 -7.04 28.19
#